data_AF-A0A523SUC2-F1
#
_entry.id   AF-A0A523SUC2-F1
#
_cell.length_a   1.000
_cell.length_b   1.000
_cell.length_c   1.000
_cell.angle_alpha   90.00
_cell.angle_beta   90.00
_cell.angle_gamma   90.00
#
_symmetry.space_group_name_H-M   'P 1'
#
loop_
_entity.id
_entity.type
_entity.pdbx_description
1 polymer ?
#
loop_
_entity_poly.entity_id
_entity_poly.type
_entity_poly.pdbx_seq_one_letter_code
_entity_poly.pdbx_strand_id
1 'polypeptide(L)' 'MISKILVATDGSSNAIRGAEKALEFAKAIKAEVMLVYVAYVPIMYRSDISDNLKESFVEDGKRILQDTEQVF' A
#
# COMPACT_ATOMS: atom_id res chain seq x y z
N MET A 1 0.41 22.41 -8.74
CA MET A 1 1.34 22.00 -7.67
C MET A 1 0.89 20.63 -7.17
N ILE A 2 1.81 19.70 -6.92
CA ILE A 2 1.46 18.37 -6.38
C ILE A 2 1.22 18.53 -4.87
N SER A 3 0.02 18.18 -4.40
CA SER A 3 -0.36 18.26 -2.97
C SER A 3 -0.47 16.90 -2.29
N LYS A 4 -0.47 15.81 -3.07
CA LYS A 4 -0.61 14.44 -2.57
C LYS A 4 0.20 13.47 -3.42
N ILE A 5 0.93 12.57 -2.76
CA ILE A 5 1.70 11.48 -3.36
C ILE A 5 1.05 10.16 -2.96
N LEU A 6 0.66 9.37 -3.96
CA LEU A 6 0.18 8.00 -3.74
C LEU A 6 1.37 7.04 -3.79
N VAL A 7 1.53 6.23 -2.74
CA VAL A 7 2.55 5.19 -2.64
C VAL A 7 1.86 3.84 -2.61
N ALA A 8 1.99 3.09 -3.71
CA ALA A 8 1.57 1.71 -3.76
C ALA A 8 2.63 0.82 -3.10
N THR A 9 2.22 -0.01 -2.16
CA THR A 9 3.10 -0.95 -1.45
C THR A 9 2.52 -2.36 -1.47
N ASP A 10 3.39 -3.34 -1.71
CA ASP A 10 3.14 -4.76 -1.57
C ASP A 10 3.91 -5.36 -0.37
N GLY A 11 4.55 -4.52 0.44
CA GLY A 11 5.37 -4.93 1.58
C GLY A 11 6.77 -5.42 1.21
N SER A 12 7.14 -5.45 -0.08
CA SER A 12 8.47 -5.86 -0.50
C SER A 12 9.53 -4.81 -0.12
N SER A 13 10.79 -5.24 0.01
CA SER A 13 11.91 -4.33 0.30
C SER A 13 12.08 -3.21 -0.73
N ASN A 14 11.70 -3.45 -1.99
CA ASN A 14 11.71 -2.42 -3.03
C ASN A 14 10.57 -1.42 -2.86
N ALA A 15 9.37 -1.88 -2.46
CA ALA A 15 8.28 -0.98 -2.13
C ALA A 15 8.61 -0.09 -0.93
N ILE A 16 9.28 -0.63 0.10
CA ILE A 16 9.76 0.16 1.26
C ILE A 16 10.76 1.24 0.82
N ARG A 17 11.75 0.91 -0.02
CA ARG A 17 12.67 1.92 -0.58
C ARG A 17 11.94 2.98 -1.41
N GLY A 18 10.88 2.58 -2.12
CA GLY A 18 9.99 3.50 -2.83
C GLY A 18 9.27 4.46 -1.89
N ALA A 19 8.78 3.94 -0.76
CA ALA A 19 8.15 4.74 0.29
C ALA A 19 9.13 5.74 0.93
N GLU A 20 10.37 5.31 1.22
CA GLU A 20 11.44 6.19 1.73
C GLU A 20 11.68 7.35 0.76
N LYS A 21 11.74 7.07 -0.54
CA LYS A 21 11.95 8.12 -1.55
C LYS A 21 10.74 9.05 -1.68
N ALA A 22 9.53 8.51 -1.55
CA ALA A 22 8.31 9.30 -1.56
C ALA A 22 8.24 10.26 -0.35
N LEU A 23 8.69 9.83 0.84
CA LEU A 23 8.82 10.68 2.02
C LEU A 23 9.76 11.87 1.77
N GLU A 24 10.93 11.63 1.16
CA GLU A 24 11.86 12.70 0.81
C GLU A 24 11.19 13.76 -0.10
N PHE A 25 10.48 13.31 -1.14
CA PHE A 25 9.77 14.20 -2.05
C PHE A 25 8.62 14.94 -1.35
N ALA A 26 7.82 14.23 -0.57
CA ALA A 26 6.70 14.79 0.18
C ALA A 26 7.16 15.92 1.11
N LYS A 27 8.28 15.73 1.83
CA LYS A 27 8.90 16.75 2.68
C LYS A 27 9.35 17.97 1.88
N ALA A 28 10.00 17.77 0.73
CA ALA A 28 10.52 18.86 -0.09
C ALA A 28 9.40 19.74 -0.68
N ILE A 29 8.27 19.15 -1.06
CA ILE A 29 7.16 19.86 -1.70
C ILE A 29 5.97 20.14 -0.76
N LYS A 30 6.06 19.74 0.51
CA LYS A 30 4.99 19.82 1.52
C LYS A 30 3.68 19.14 1.07
N ALA A 31 3.81 17.94 0.50
CA ALA A 31 2.67 17.13 0.08
C ALA A 31 2.28 16.08 1.14
N GLU A 32 1.01 15.71 1.17
CA GLU A 32 0.51 14.55 1.91
C GLU A 32 0.96 13.24 1.23
N VAL A 33 1.08 12.16 2.01
CA VAL A 33 1.31 10.81 1.47
C VAL A 33 0.10 9.94 1.75
N MET A 34 -0.32 9.17 0.75
CA MET A 34 -1.37 8.17 0.86
C MET A 34 -0.79 6.81 0.50
N LEU A 35 -0.89 5.86 1.43
CA LEU A 35 -0.50 4.47 1.20
C LEU A 35 -1.67 3.68 0.60
N VAL A 36 -1.36 2.80 -0.36
CA VAL A 36 -2.33 1.86 -0.94
C VAL A 36 -1.72 0.48 -1.11
N TYR A 37 -2.48 -0.54 -0.74
CA TYR A 37 -2.21 -1.94 -1.03
C TYR A 37 -3.31 -2.48 -1.94
N VAL A 38 -2.94 -3.35 -2.88
CA VAL A 38 -3.88 -4.00 -3.80
C VAL A 38 -3.73 -5.51 -3.69
N ALA A 39 -4.76 -6.17 -3.19
CA ALA A 39 -4.86 -7.62 -3.24
C ALA A 39 -5.20 -8.07 -4.66
N TYR A 40 -4.36 -8.94 -5.24
CA TYR A 40 -4.64 -9.54 -6.53
C TYR A 40 -5.49 -10.81 -6.36
N VAL A 41 -6.60 -10.84 -7.08
CA VAL A 41 -7.45 -12.01 -7.20
C VAL A 41 -7.58 -12.36 -8.67
N PRO A 42 -7.18 -13.57 -9.10
CA PRO A 42 -7.45 -14.03 -10.45
C PRO A 42 -8.94 -13.98 -10.77
N ILE A 43 -9.31 -13.48 -11.95
CA ILE A 43 -10.70 -13.25 -12.37
C ILE A 43 -11.57 -14.50 -12.19
N MET A 44 -11.01 -15.68 -12.47
CA MET A 44 -11.71 -16.97 -12.36
C MET A 44 -12.17 -17.32 -10.94
N TYR A 45 -11.62 -16.68 -9.91
CA TYR A 45 -12.01 -16.89 -8.51
C TYR A 45 -12.87 -15.75 -7.95
N ARG A 46 -13.13 -14.68 -8.72
CA ARG A 46 -13.75 -13.46 -8.17
C ARG A 46 -15.16 -13.67 -7.62
N SER A 47 -15.94 -14.57 -8.23
CA SER A 47 -17.28 -14.95 -7.78
C SER A 47 -17.27 -15.93 -6.60
N ASP A 48 -16.17 -16.67 -6.44
CA ASP A 48 -16.08 -17.84 -5.57
C ASP A 48 -15.20 -17.57 -4.33
N ILE A 49 -14.75 -16.33 -4.15
CA ILE A 49 -14.06 -15.94 -2.93
C ILE A 49 -15.02 -16.03 -1.75
N SER A 50 -14.70 -16.94 -0.82
CA SER A 50 -15.32 -16.98 0.50
C SER A 50 -15.00 -15.72 1.30
N ASP A 51 -15.91 -15.33 2.20
CA ASP A 51 -15.70 -14.14 3.03
C ASP A 51 -14.43 -14.25 3.89
N ASN A 52 -14.10 -15.44 4.38
CA ASN A 52 -12.84 -15.72 5.10
C ASN A 52 -11.59 -15.37 4.27
N LEU A 53 -11.62 -15.61 2.95
CA LEU A 53 -10.49 -15.29 2.07
C LEU A 53 -10.42 -13.78 1.79
N LYS A 54 -11.56 -13.06 1.71
CA LYS A 54 -11.57 -11.59 1.66
C LYS A 54 -10.97 -11.01 2.93
N GLU A 55 -11.37 -11.53 4.09
CA GLU A 55 -10.84 -11.11 5.39
C GLU A 55 -9.32 -11.32 5.45
N SER A 56 -8.82 -12.47 4.98
CA SER A 56 -7.37 -12.71 4.88
C SER A 56 -6.65 -11.63 4.06
N PHE A 57 -7.17 -11.26 2.89
CA PHE A 57 -6.57 -10.19 2.08
C PHE A 57 -6.60 -8.82 2.77
N VAL A 58 -7.67 -8.54 3.51
CA VAL A 58 -7.79 -7.29 4.28
C VAL A 58 -6.78 -7.27 5.42
N GLU A 59 -6.62 -8.37 6.16
CA GLU A 59 -5.67 -8.46 7.26
C GLU A 59 -4.21 -8.42 6.78
N ASP A 60 -3.89 -9.07 5.67
CA ASP A 60 -2.57 -8.95 5.03
C ASP A 60 -2.32 -7.51 4.56
N GLY A 61 -3.32 -6.88 3.94
CA GLY A 61 -3.25 -5.48 3.53
C GLY A 61 -3.03 -4.53 4.70
N LYS A 62 -3.74 -4.71 5.81
CA LYS A 62 -3.54 -3.90 7.03
C LYS A 62 -2.12 -4.02 7.56
N ARG A 63 -1.59 -5.24 7.64
CA ARG A 63 -0.22 -5.50 8.10
C ARG A 63 0.81 -4.82 7.20
N ILE A 64 0.69 -5.02 5.89
CA ILE A 64 1.59 -4.41 4.89
C ILE A 64 1.56 -2.88 4.99
N LEU A 65 0.37 -2.29 5.14
CA LEU A 65 0.21 -0.85 5.30
C LEU A 65 0.83 -0.36 6.61
N GLN A 66 0.60 -1.04 7.73
CA GLN A 66 1.18 -0.70 9.05
C GLN A 66 2.71 -0.79 9.05
N ASP A 67 3.27 -1.81 8.42
CA ASP A 67 4.72 -1.98 8.30
C ASP A 67 5.34 -0.89 7.41
N THR A 68 4.67 -0.55 6.30
CA THR A 68 5.12 0.52 5.40
C THR A 68 4.97 1.91 6.05
N GLU A 69 3.94 2.10 6.87
CA GLU A 69 3.69 3.36 7.59
C GLU A 69 4.84 3.74 8.53
N GLN A 70 5.59 2.77 9.06
CA GLN A 70 6.77 3.02 9.92
C GLN A 70 7.88 3.85 9.24
N VAL A 71 7.83 4.02 7.92
CA VAL A 71 8.74 4.87 7.17
C VAL A 71 8.45 6.37 7.39
N PHE A 72 7.19 6.76 7.59
CA PHE A 72 6.71 8.15 7.59
C PHE A 72 6.74 8.79 8.97
#